data_AF-X1VAJ7-F1
#
_entry.id   AF-X1VAJ7-F1
#
_cell.length_a   1.000
_cell.length_b   1.000
_cell.length_c   1.000
_cell.angle_alpha   90.00
_cell.angle_beta   90.00
_cell.angle_gamma   90.00
#
_symmetry.space_group_name_H-M   'P 1'
#
loop_
_entity.id
_entity.type
_entity.pdbx_description
1 polymer ?
#
loop_
_entity_poly.entity_id
_entity_poly.type
_entity_poly.pdbx_seq_one_letter_code
_entity_poly.pdbx_strand_id
1 'polypeptide(L)'
;VEGYNSFTAIASEVTANARMLLWDFIEKAGRENVFYCDTDSLLVNKAGADRLAGDRSQTILGKLKLVQKTSKVVLHNVKDYQLGRRVKIKGISKTAEKISDNEYITYQQQGVRTALHNKNVNTMTWRRVPKTLRRIYIKAIVGLDKEVKPLIMLHEFDTNWLDYEAMYDKYGESACYGEKYLGDIIFKPSPFIDRLKPHCNQRKSIYVTKRS
;
A
#
# COMPACT_ATOMS: atom_id res chain seq x y z
N VAL A 1 24.94 -1.26 5.39
CA VAL A 1 26.34 -0.98 4.99
C VAL A 1 26.25 -0.19 3.71
N GLU A 2 26.49 1.12 3.80
CA GLU A 2 26.69 1.99 2.63
C GLU A 2 28.06 1.63 2.02
N GLY A 3 28.17 1.63 0.69
CA GLY A 3 29.46 1.35 0.04
C GLY A 3 30.36 2.58 0.11
N TYR A 4 31.67 2.41 0.15
CA TYR A 4 32.62 3.55 0.23
C TYR A 4 32.41 4.63 -0.85
N ASN A 5 31.86 4.25 -2.01
CA ASN A 5 31.56 5.14 -3.13
C ASN A 5 30.05 5.42 -3.32
N SER A 6 29.20 5.17 -2.32
CA SER A 6 27.79 5.54 -2.44
C SER A 6 27.63 7.05 -2.25
N PHE A 7 26.94 7.69 -3.19
CA PHE A 7 26.55 9.09 -3.08
C PHE A 7 25.04 9.20 -2.96
N THR A 8 24.55 9.01 -1.74
CA THR A 8 23.13 8.92 -1.37
C THR A 8 22.33 10.16 -1.78
N ALA A 9 22.98 11.31 -1.92
CA ALA A 9 22.36 12.55 -2.39
C ALA A 9 21.73 12.39 -3.78
N ILE A 10 22.41 11.74 -4.73
CA ILE A 10 21.87 11.54 -6.10
C ILE A 10 20.61 10.67 -6.04
N ALA A 11 20.66 9.54 -5.33
CA ALA A 11 19.51 8.64 -5.23
C ALA A 11 18.31 9.36 -4.56
N SER A 12 18.58 10.16 -3.52
CA SER A 12 17.57 10.95 -2.83
C SER A 12 16.91 11.95 -3.77
N GLU A 13 17.71 12.70 -4.53
CA GLU A 13 17.22 13.71 -5.49
C GLU A 13 16.40 13.08 -6.62
N VAL A 14 16.86 11.95 -7.17
CA VAL A 14 16.11 11.20 -8.19
C VAL A 14 14.75 10.74 -7.64
N THR A 15 14.71 10.22 -6.41
CA THR A 15 13.45 9.78 -5.80
C THR A 15 12.50 10.93 -5.43
N ALA A 16 13.04 12.08 -5.04
CA ALA A 16 12.27 13.29 -4.78
C ALA A 16 11.62 13.80 -6.07
N ASN A 17 12.41 13.96 -7.14
CA ASN A 17 11.92 14.41 -8.44
C ASN A 17 10.89 13.46 -9.04
N ALA A 18 11.10 12.14 -8.94
CA ALA A 18 10.12 11.16 -9.40
C ALA A 18 8.78 11.29 -8.64
N ARG A 19 8.82 11.60 -7.35
CA ARG A 19 7.62 11.78 -6.52
C ARG A 19 6.88 13.07 -6.84
N MET A 20 7.60 14.16 -7.08
CA MET A 20 7.02 15.43 -7.53
C MET A 20 6.34 15.28 -8.89
N LEU A 21 6.99 14.60 -9.84
CA LEU A 21 6.38 14.30 -11.14
C LEU A 21 5.11 13.46 -11.01
N LEU A 22 5.12 12.43 -10.16
CA LEU A 22 3.93 11.63 -9.90
C LEU A 22 2.81 12.45 -9.26
N TRP A 23 3.16 13.38 -8.36
CA TRP A 23 2.22 14.31 -7.75
C TRP A 23 1.57 15.24 -8.78
N ASP A 24 2.35 15.79 -9.71
CA ASP A 24 1.82 16.62 -10.81
C ASP A 24 0.79 15.84 -11.65
N PHE A 25 1.03 14.55 -11.92
CA PHE A 25 0.04 13.71 -12.60
C PHE A 25 -1.22 13.46 -11.76
N ILE A 26 -1.08 13.32 -10.44
CA ILE A 26 -2.22 13.18 -9.53
C ILE A 26 -3.09 14.44 -9.57
N GLU A 27 -2.46 15.62 -9.47
CA GLU A 27 -3.15 16.91 -9.52
C GLU A 27 -3.83 17.13 -10.89
N LYS A 28 -3.13 16.88 -12.00
CA LYS A 28 -3.70 16.97 -13.36
C LYS A 28 -4.89 16.02 -13.56
N ALA A 29 -4.81 14.80 -13.04
CA ALA A 29 -5.92 13.85 -13.09
C ALA A 29 -7.12 14.31 -12.22
N GLY A 30 -6.89 15.15 -11.22
CA GLY A 30 -7.79 15.40 -10.11
C GLY A 30 -7.71 14.24 -9.11
N ARG A 31 -7.43 14.56 -7.84
CA ARG A 31 -7.24 13.59 -6.75
C ARG A 31 -8.43 12.62 -6.62
N GLU A 32 -9.64 13.09 -6.84
CA GLU A 32 -10.88 12.31 -6.80
C GLU A 32 -10.93 11.19 -7.86
N ASN A 33 -10.17 11.33 -8.93
CA ASN A 33 -10.10 10.37 -10.03
C ASN A 33 -8.97 9.36 -9.86
N VAL A 34 -8.11 9.50 -8.83
CA VAL A 34 -6.98 8.62 -8.55
C VAL A 34 -7.33 7.67 -7.42
N PHE A 35 -7.36 6.36 -7.73
CA PHE A 35 -7.72 5.33 -6.75
C PHE A 35 -6.50 4.71 -6.07
N TYR A 36 -5.34 4.74 -6.73
CA TYR A 36 -4.13 4.11 -6.23
C TYR A 36 -2.91 4.68 -6.96
N CYS A 37 -1.78 4.74 -6.26
CA CYS A 37 -0.48 5.04 -6.84
C CYS A 37 0.58 4.07 -6.30
N ASP A 38 1.56 3.71 -7.15
CA ASP A 38 2.73 2.94 -6.73
C ASP A 38 3.93 3.32 -7.57
N THR A 39 4.96 3.85 -6.90
CA THR A 39 6.26 4.33 -7.42
C THR A 39 6.20 5.25 -8.65
N ASP A 40 5.73 4.72 -9.77
CA ASP A 40 5.75 5.29 -11.13
C ASP A 40 4.42 5.05 -11.88
N SER A 41 3.36 4.63 -11.18
CA SER A 41 2.08 4.26 -11.78
C SER A 41 0.89 4.83 -11.03
N LEU A 42 -0.18 5.10 -11.79
CA LEU A 42 -1.47 5.56 -11.28
C LEU A 42 -2.60 4.64 -11.78
N LEU A 43 -3.54 4.33 -10.90
CA LEU A 43 -4.84 3.78 -11.27
C LEU A 43 -5.87 4.90 -11.19
N VAL A 44 -6.44 5.25 -12.35
CA VAL A 44 -7.40 6.34 -12.48
C VAL A 44 -8.70 5.86 -13.12
N ASN A 45 -9.79 6.60 -12.89
CA ASN A 45 -11.01 6.42 -13.67
C ASN A 45 -10.86 7.01 -15.08
N LYS A 46 -11.94 6.95 -15.88
CA LYS A 46 -11.95 7.50 -17.23
C LYS A 46 -11.69 9.02 -17.26
N ALA A 47 -12.32 9.80 -16.38
CA ALA A 47 -12.14 11.24 -16.35
C ALA A 47 -10.68 11.64 -16.07
N GLY A 48 -10.04 11.02 -15.08
CA GLY A 48 -8.62 11.21 -14.81
C GLY A 48 -7.72 10.77 -15.98
N ALA A 49 -8.05 9.65 -16.63
CA ALA A 49 -7.31 9.19 -17.82
C ALA A 49 -7.42 10.15 -19.01
N ASP A 50 -8.58 10.76 -19.21
CA ASP A 50 -8.84 11.74 -20.27
C ASP A 50 -8.08 13.05 -19.98
N ARG A 51 -8.07 13.51 -18.71
CA ARG A 51 -7.27 14.68 -18.29
C ARG A 51 -5.76 14.47 -18.48
N LEU A 52 -5.28 13.24 -18.32
CA LEU A 52 -3.88 12.87 -18.53
C LEU A 52 -3.51 12.59 -20.00
N ALA A 53 -4.42 12.78 -20.96
CA ALA A 53 -4.18 12.39 -22.35
C ALA A 53 -2.93 13.05 -22.98
N GLY A 54 -2.64 14.32 -22.66
CA GLY A 54 -1.46 15.04 -23.17
C GLY A 54 -0.12 14.54 -22.63
N ASP A 55 -0.14 13.94 -21.45
CA ASP A 55 1.04 13.38 -20.77
C ASP A 55 1.27 11.90 -21.09
N ARG A 56 0.45 11.31 -21.99
CA ARG A 56 0.57 9.91 -22.37
C ARG A 56 1.43 9.72 -23.62
N SER A 57 2.35 8.76 -23.56
CA SER A 57 3.10 8.27 -24.71
C SER A 57 3.65 6.88 -24.42
N GLN A 58 3.85 6.07 -25.48
CA GLN A 58 4.49 4.75 -25.34
C GLN A 58 6.00 4.80 -25.49
N THR A 59 6.54 5.87 -26.04
CA THR A 59 7.95 5.96 -26.48
C THR A 59 8.70 7.15 -25.90
N ILE A 60 8.00 8.18 -25.45
CA ILE A 60 8.64 9.39 -24.90
C ILE A 60 8.98 9.16 -23.44
N LEU A 61 10.26 9.39 -23.09
CA LEU A 61 10.75 9.29 -21.71
C LEU A 61 10.00 10.28 -20.80
N GLY A 62 9.67 9.84 -19.58
CA GLY A 62 8.96 10.66 -18.59
C GLY A 62 7.44 10.75 -18.80
N LYS A 63 6.90 10.26 -19.92
CA LYS A 63 5.44 10.22 -20.17
C LYS A 63 4.79 8.93 -19.68
N LEU A 64 3.49 9.00 -19.43
CA LEU A 64 2.69 7.89 -18.94
C LEU A 64 2.35 6.89 -20.06
N LYS A 65 2.68 5.62 -19.82
CA LYS A 65 2.25 4.51 -20.67
C LYS A 65 0.91 3.95 -20.19
N LEU A 66 -0.05 3.80 -21.09
CA LEU A 66 -1.27 3.04 -20.79
C LEU A 66 -0.94 1.54 -20.76
N VAL A 67 -0.90 0.95 -19.56
CA VAL A 67 -0.57 -0.48 -19.38
C VAL A 67 -1.80 -1.37 -19.51
N GLN A 68 -2.93 -0.97 -18.92
CA GLN A 68 -4.14 -1.80 -18.87
C GLN A 68 -5.39 -0.93 -18.69
N LYS A 69 -6.50 -1.38 -19.28
CA LYS A 69 -7.85 -0.90 -18.98
C LYS A 69 -8.67 -2.05 -18.42
N THR A 70 -9.49 -1.79 -17.41
CA THR A 70 -10.40 -2.78 -16.84
C THR A 70 -11.68 -2.10 -16.35
N SER A 71 -12.79 -2.84 -16.41
CA SER A 71 -14.06 -2.39 -15.86
C SER A 71 -14.18 -2.66 -14.37
N LYS A 72 -13.29 -3.45 -13.75
CA LYS A 72 -13.33 -3.79 -12.33
C LYS A 72 -11.92 -3.84 -11.73
N VAL A 73 -11.73 -3.05 -10.68
CA VAL A 73 -10.55 -3.10 -9.81
C VAL A 73 -10.99 -3.53 -8.42
N VAL A 74 -10.13 -4.26 -7.71
CA VAL A 74 -10.29 -4.60 -6.29
C VAL A 74 -8.98 -4.22 -5.60
N LEU A 75 -9.03 -3.27 -4.68
CA LEU A 75 -7.87 -2.84 -3.88
C LEU A 75 -8.01 -3.40 -2.47
N HIS A 76 -7.10 -4.28 -2.05
CA HIS A 76 -7.12 -4.85 -0.69
C HIS A 76 -6.12 -4.15 0.23
N ASN A 77 -4.92 -3.86 -0.26
CA ASN A 77 -3.86 -3.16 0.47
C ASN A 77 -2.79 -2.65 -0.51
N VAL A 78 -1.73 -2.02 0.01
CA VAL A 78 -0.54 -1.63 -0.76
C VAL A 78 0.06 -2.85 -1.45
N LYS A 79 0.09 -2.80 -2.79
CA LYS A 79 0.58 -3.88 -3.66
C LYS A 79 -0.14 -5.22 -3.44
N ASP A 80 -1.39 -5.18 -3.00
CA ASP A 80 -2.36 -6.29 -2.96
C ASP A 80 -3.65 -5.82 -3.65
N TYR A 81 -3.74 -6.09 -4.96
CA TYR A 81 -4.85 -5.65 -5.79
C TYR A 81 -5.11 -6.60 -6.96
N GLN A 82 -6.34 -6.55 -7.47
CA GLN A 82 -6.78 -7.28 -8.64
C GLN A 82 -7.30 -6.32 -9.71
N LEU A 83 -6.73 -6.42 -10.92
CA LEU A 83 -7.14 -5.68 -12.11
C LEU A 83 -7.78 -6.65 -13.10
N GLY A 84 -9.10 -6.74 -13.12
CA GLY A 84 -9.83 -7.74 -13.88
C GLY A 84 -9.44 -9.17 -13.46
N ARG A 85 -8.75 -9.91 -14.33
CA ARG A 85 -8.26 -11.28 -14.05
C ARG A 85 -6.84 -11.32 -13.48
N ARG A 86 -6.11 -10.20 -13.49
CA ARG A 86 -4.72 -10.16 -13.03
C ARG A 86 -4.68 -9.79 -11.56
N VAL A 87 -4.10 -10.68 -10.75
CA VAL A 87 -3.87 -10.48 -9.32
C VAL A 87 -2.42 -10.10 -9.10
N LYS A 88 -2.18 -9.06 -8.30
CA LYS A 88 -0.86 -8.62 -7.88
C LYS A 88 -0.82 -8.60 -6.36
N ILE A 89 0.01 -9.46 -5.78
CA ILE A 89 0.26 -9.51 -4.33
C ILE A 89 1.76 -9.45 -4.12
N LYS A 90 2.27 -8.43 -3.44
CA LYS A 90 3.71 -8.33 -3.14
C LYS A 90 4.11 -9.42 -2.16
N GLY A 91 5.24 -10.07 -2.46
CA GLY A 91 5.83 -11.09 -1.60
C GLY A 91 5.21 -12.48 -1.75
N ILE A 92 4.21 -12.64 -2.63
CA ILE A 92 3.63 -13.93 -3.00
C ILE A 92 4.01 -14.23 -4.45
N SER A 93 4.64 -15.38 -4.67
CA SER A 93 4.99 -15.85 -6.02
C SER A 93 3.73 -16.23 -6.79
N LYS A 94 3.79 -16.17 -8.13
CA LYS A 94 2.75 -16.73 -9.01
C LYS A 94 2.59 -18.25 -8.84
N THR A 95 3.65 -18.92 -8.40
CA THR A 95 3.68 -20.37 -8.14
C THR A 95 3.33 -20.72 -6.70
N ALA A 96 3.00 -19.73 -5.86
CA ALA A 96 2.58 -20.00 -4.49
C ALA A 96 1.25 -20.77 -4.49
N GLU A 97 1.16 -21.76 -3.62
CA GLU A 97 -0.05 -22.52 -3.39
C GLU A 97 -1.00 -21.67 -2.51
N LYS A 98 -2.21 -21.42 -3.00
CA LYS A 98 -3.23 -20.70 -2.22
C LYS A 98 -3.95 -21.71 -1.33
N ILE A 99 -3.84 -21.55 -0.01
CA ILE A 99 -4.57 -22.38 0.96
C ILE A 99 -5.95 -21.77 1.21
N SER A 100 -5.99 -20.46 1.45
CA SER A 100 -7.22 -19.70 1.72
C SER A 100 -7.08 -18.26 1.21
N ASP A 101 -8.07 -17.40 1.42
CA ASP A 101 -8.05 -16.04 0.86
C ASP A 101 -6.92 -15.15 1.36
N ASN A 102 -6.38 -15.43 2.55
CA ASN A 102 -5.29 -14.69 3.15
C ASN A 102 -4.06 -15.57 3.43
N GLU A 103 -4.06 -16.83 3.03
CA GLU A 103 -3.01 -17.78 3.36
C GLU A 103 -2.44 -18.46 2.12
N TYR A 104 -1.12 -18.41 2.02
CA TYR A 104 -0.36 -18.94 0.91
C TYR A 104 0.84 -19.73 1.43
N ILE A 105 1.24 -20.76 0.69
CA ILE A 105 2.53 -21.43 0.86
C ILE A 105 3.42 -21.04 -0.30
N THR A 106 4.62 -20.55 0.01
CA THR A 106 5.68 -20.36 -0.98
C THR A 106 6.87 -21.25 -0.65
N TYR A 107 7.69 -21.53 -1.66
CA TYR A 107 8.97 -22.19 -1.48
C TYR A 107 10.07 -21.14 -1.52
N GLN A 108 10.98 -21.20 -0.56
CA GLN A 108 12.15 -20.33 -0.49
C GLN A 108 13.42 -21.19 -0.48
N GLN A 109 14.39 -20.81 -1.31
CA GLN A 109 15.70 -21.43 -1.30
C GLN A 109 16.43 -21.15 0.02
N GLN A 110 17.11 -22.14 0.58
CA GLN A 110 18.00 -21.91 1.71
C GLN A 110 19.19 -21.03 1.31
N GLY A 111 19.48 -20.01 2.12
CA GLY A 111 20.64 -19.15 1.89
C GLY A 111 21.96 -19.90 2.10
N VAL A 112 23.00 -19.49 1.38
CA VAL A 112 24.34 -20.10 1.42
C VAL A 112 24.88 -20.23 2.84
N ARG A 113 24.68 -19.22 3.69
CA ARG A 113 25.06 -19.25 5.11
C ARG A 113 24.40 -20.41 5.89
N THR A 114 23.10 -20.62 5.69
CA THR A 114 22.36 -21.71 6.33
C THR A 114 22.81 -23.07 5.80
N ALA A 115 23.07 -23.16 4.48
CA ALA A 115 23.59 -24.37 3.85
C ALA A 115 25.00 -24.75 4.37
N LEU A 116 25.89 -23.76 4.53
CA LEU A 116 27.23 -23.92 5.14
C LEU A 116 27.14 -24.40 6.58
N HIS A 117 26.31 -23.75 7.40
CA HIS A 117 26.08 -24.16 8.79
C HIS A 117 25.59 -25.61 8.88
N ASN A 118 24.73 -26.02 7.96
CA ASN A 118 24.15 -27.37 7.92
C ASN A 118 25.03 -28.39 7.17
N LYS A 119 26.26 -28.02 6.77
CA LYS A 119 27.20 -28.83 5.97
C LYS A 119 26.57 -29.42 4.69
N ASN A 120 25.61 -28.72 4.12
CA ASN A 120 24.82 -29.17 2.98
C ASN A 120 24.87 -28.16 1.83
N VAL A 121 26.09 -27.73 1.48
CA VAL A 121 26.34 -26.67 0.48
C VAL A 121 26.19 -27.18 -0.96
N ASN A 122 26.25 -28.50 -1.16
CA ASN A 122 26.20 -29.13 -2.48
C ASN A 122 24.77 -29.49 -2.93
N THR A 123 23.74 -29.17 -2.15
CA THR A 123 22.35 -29.44 -2.55
C THR A 123 21.47 -28.18 -2.51
N MET A 124 20.58 -28.09 -3.48
CA MET A 124 19.57 -27.04 -3.56
C MET A 124 18.37 -27.43 -2.70
N THR A 125 18.29 -26.89 -1.48
CA THR A 125 17.18 -27.19 -0.57
C THR A 125 16.13 -26.08 -0.58
N TRP A 126 14.88 -26.48 -0.77
CA TRP A 126 13.72 -25.60 -0.72
C TRP A 126 13.00 -25.79 0.61
N ARG A 127 12.64 -24.68 1.27
CA ARG A 127 11.83 -24.67 2.49
C ARG A 127 10.43 -24.17 2.17
N ARG A 128 9.41 -24.88 2.68
CA ARG A 128 8.03 -24.40 2.70
C ARG A 128 7.89 -23.25 3.70
N VAL A 129 7.37 -22.12 3.25
CA VAL A 129 7.17 -20.92 4.06
C VAL A 129 5.71 -20.52 3.98
N PRO A 130 4.93 -20.66 5.07
CA PRO A 130 3.58 -20.12 5.13
C PRO A 130 3.63 -18.59 5.14
N LYS A 131 2.67 -17.97 4.47
CA LYS A 131 2.50 -16.52 4.36
C LYS A 131 1.05 -16.16 4.66
N THR A 132 0.85 -15.32 5.68
CA THR A 132 -0.45 -14.77 6.04
C THR A 132 -0.51 -13.31 5.62
N LEU A 133 -1.49 -12.95 4.79
CA LEU A 133 -1.72 -11.59 4.31
C LEU A 133 -2.62 -10.83 5.28
N ARG A 134 -2.08 -9.76 5.88
CA ARG A 134 -2.86 -8.82 6.69
C ARG A 134 -3.41 -7.71 5.78
N ARG A 135 -4.70 -7.81 5.42
CA ARG A 135 -5.42 -6.82 4.58
C ARG A 135 -6.02 -5.68 5.42
N ILE A 136 -5.22 -5.18 6.35
CA ILE A 136 -5.54 -4.03 7.20
C ILE A 136 -4.47 -2.97 6.92
N TYR A 137 -4.89 -1.74 6.66
CA TYR A 137 -3.98 -0.68 6.26
C TYR A 137 -3.50 0.12 7.47
N ILE A 138 -2.38 -0.31 8.05
CA ILE A 138 -1.80 0.30 9.27
C ILE A 138 -0.69 1.32 8.97
N LYS A 139 -0.56 1.77 7.72
CA LYS A 139 0.53 2.69 7.31
C LYS A 139 0.12 4.16 7.31
N ALA A 140 -1.14 4.44 7.63
CA ALA A 140 -1.69 5.78 7.64
C ALA A 140 -2.99 5.80 8.45
N ILE A 141 -3.51 7.01 8.65
CA ILE A 141 -4.86 7.24 9.13
C ILE A 141 -5.81 7.32 7.93
N VAL A 142 -6.98 6.69 8.03
CA VAL A 142 -8.01 6.76 6.98
C VAL A 142 -9.20 7.54 7.51
N GLY A 143 -9.55 8.63 6.84
CA GLY A 143 -10.73 9.43 7.14
C GLY A 143 -12.03 8.80 6.61
N LEU A 144 -13.17 9.35 7.04
CA LEU A 144 -14.50 8.90 6.57
C LEU A 144 -14.73 9.19 5.07
N ASP A 145 -14.11 10.27 4.59
CA ASP A 145 -13.96 10.65 3.18
C ASP A 145 -13.10 9.68 2.35
N LYS A 146 -12.50 8.67 3.01
CA LYS A 146 -11.53 7.71 2.45
C LYS A 146 -10.22 8.38 2.03
N GLU A 147 -9.95 9.59 2.50
CA GLU A 147 -8.63 10.18 2.35
C GLU A 147 -7.64 9.49 3.28
N VAL A 148 -6.43 9.31 2.75
CA VAL A 148 -5.30 8.71 3.46
C VAL A 148 -4.46 9.85 4.04
N LYS A 149 -4.41 9.94 5.36
CA LYS A 149 -3.71 10.98 6.13
C LYS A 149 -2.44 10.40 6.80
N PRO A 150 -1.34 11.17 6.87
CA PRO A 150 -0.08 10.65 7.39
C PRO A 150 -0.16 10.28 8.87
N LEU A 151 0.74 9.42 9.33
CA LEU A 151 0.94 9.15 10.75
C LEU A 151 1.70 10.33 11.39
N ILE A 152 1.33 10.71 12.61
CA ILE A 152 2.11 11.63 13.45
C ILE A 152 2.94 10.80 14.43
N MET A 153 4.24 11.09 14.50
CA MET A 153 5.17 10.34 15.34
C MET A 153 5.64 11.20 16.51
N LEU A 154 5.79 10.56 17.68
CA LEU A 154 6.46 11.17 18.81
C LEU A 154 7.97 11.23 18.56
N HIS A 155 8.62 12.25 19.11
CA HIS A 155 10.08 12.44 18.98
C HIS A 155 10.87 11.78 20.14
N GLU A 156 10.18 11.23 21.14
CA GLU A 156 10.81 10.58 22.29
C GLU A 156 11.13 9.11 22.00
N PHE A 157 12.35 8.71 22.33
CA PHE A 157 12.77 7.31 22.29
C PHE A 157 12.12 6.54 23.45
N ASP A 158 11.75 5.27 23.22
CA ASP A 158 11.19 4.29 24.18
C ASP A 158 9.69 4.35 24.54
N THR A 159 8.91 5.26 23.96
CA THR A 159 7.43 5.22 24.02
C THR A 159 6.81 4.70 22.72
N ASN A 160 5.49 4.45 22.71
CA ASN A 160 4.78 4.21 21.45
C ASN A 160 5.07 5.37 20.47
N TRP A 161 5.74 5.07 19.36
CA TRP A 161 6.20 6.05 18.38
C TRP A 161 5.07 6.73 17.59
N LEU A 162 3.81 6.36 17.84
CA LEU A 162 2.62 6.94 17.23
C LEU A 162 1.88 7.85 18.21
N ASP A 163 1.72 9.11 17.84
CA ASP A 163 0.99 10.11 18.60
C ASP A 163 -0.51 10.07 18.24
N TYR A 164 -1.26 9.20 18.91
CA TYR A 164 -2.69 9.05 18.63
C TYR A 164 -3.49 10.29 19.03
N GLU A 165 -3.10 11.01 20.09
CA GLU A 165 -3.77 12.24 20.54
C GLU A 165 -3.61 13.34 19.49
N ALA A 166 -2.38 13.62 19.02
CA ALA A 166 -2.19 14.60 17.95
C ALA A 166 -2.89 14.18 16.65
N MET A 167 -2.93 12.89 16.32
CA MET A 167 -3.70 12.40 15.17
C MET A 167 -5.20 12.60 15.36
N TYR A 168 -5.72 12.39 16.57
CA TYR A 168 -7.13 12.59 16.90
C TYR A 168 -7.52 14.06 16.79
N ASP A 169 -6.72 14.94 17.37
CA ASP A 169 -6.94 16.39 17.32
C ASP A 169 -6.87 16.91 15.88
N LYS A 170 -5.95 16.39 15.07
CA LYS A 170 -5.76 16.84 13.68
C LYS A 170 -6.74 16.22 12.70
N TYR A 171 -7.10 14.96 12.85
CA TYR A 171 -7.87 14.20 11.85
C TYR A 171 -9.32 13.92 12.26
N GLY A 172 -9.64 14.12 13.54
CA GLY A 172 -10.97 13.97 14.13
C GLY A 172 -11.28 12.55 14.61
N GLU A 173 -12.36 12.43 15.39
CA GLU A 173 -12.80 11.18 16.03
C GLU A 173 -13.13 10.06 15.03
N SER A 174 -13.67 10.42 13.87
CA SER A 174 -14.06 9.47 12.82
C SER A 174 -12.88 8.88 12.03
N ALA A 175 -11.66 9.32 12.32
CA ALA A 175 -10.47 8.84 11.64
C ALA A 175 -10.02 7.48 12.21
N CYS A 176 -9.51 6.62 11.32
CA CYS A 176 -9.24 5.22 11.61
C CYS A 176 -7.76 4.89 11.50
N TYR A 177 -7.23 4.17 12.50
CA TYR A 177 -5.96 3.47 12.41
C TYR A 177 -6.21 1.95 12.39
N GLY A 178 -5.97 1.32 11.24
CA GLY A 178 -6.37 -0.07 11.03
C GLY A 178 -7.89 -0.25 11.16
N GLU A 179 -8.34 -1.06 12.12
CA GLU A 179 -9.76 -1.38 12.31
C GLU A 179 -10.42 -0.60 13.45
N LYS A 180 -9.71 0.35 14.05
CA LYS A 180 -10.18 1.11 15.21
C LYS A 180 -10.24 2.60 14.92
N TYR A 181 -11.27 3.26 15.44
CA TYR A 181 -11.29 4.72 15.49
C TYR A 181 -10.20 5.22 16.44
N LEU A 182 -9.62 6.38 16.13
CA LEU A 182 -8.63 7.01 17.01
C LEU A 182 -9.18 7.22 18.42
N GLY A 183 -10.45 7.62 18.54
CA GLY A 183 -11.11 7.77 19.83
C GLY A 183 -11.13 6.49 20.66
N ASP A 184 -11.33 5.32 20.04
CA ASP A 184 -11.39 4.03 20.75
C ASP A 184 -10.00 3.48 21.11
N ILE A 185 -8.94 4.05 20.52
CA ILE A 185 -7.55 3.74 20.86
C ILE A 185 -7.12 4.56 22.08
N ILE A 186 -7.49 5.84 22.12
CA ILE A 186 -7.13 6.78 23.19
C ILE A 186 -8.01 6.55 24.42
N PHE A 187 -9.33 6.50 24.20
CA PHE A 187 -10.32 6.34 25.25
C PHE A 187 -10.78 4.88 25.27
N LYS A 188 -10.81 4.26 26.45
CA LYS A 188 -11.43 2.92 26.58
C LYS A 188 -12.88 3.01 26.07
N PRO A 189 -13.32 2.12 25.17
CA PRO A 189 -14.62 2.25 24.53
C PRO A 189 -15.74 2.22 25.57
N SER A 190 -16.63 3.21 25.52
CA SER A 190 -17.88 3.20 26.26
C SER A 190 -18.87 2.28 25.54
N PRO A 191 -19.40 1.21 26.18
CA PRO A 191 -20.29 0.23 25.53
C PRO A 191 -21.64 0.80 25.05
N PHE A 192 -21.93 2.06 25.36
CA PHE A 192 -23.15 2.75 24.93
C PHE A 192 -22.99 3.50 23.59
N ILE A 193 -21.81 4.08 23.34
CA ILE A 193 -21.53 4.87 22.11
C ILE A 193 -21.16 3.96 20.92
N ASP A 194 -20.57 2.79 21.20
CA ASP A 194 -20.05 1.85 20.20
C ASP A 194 -21.12 1.32 19.21
N ARG A 195 -22.40 1.34 19.60
CA ARG A 195 -23.52 0.84 18.79
C ARG A 195 -24.00 1.79 17.69
N LEU A 196 -23.63 3.07 17.74
CA LEU A 196 -24.06 4.08 16.76
C LEU A 196 -22.94 4.49 15.80
N LYS A 197 -21.68 4.15 16.09
CA LYS A 197 -20.56 4.45 15.21
C LYS A 197 -20.62 3.57 13.96
N PRO A 198 -20.42 4.11 12.74
CA PRO A 198 -20.21 3.27 11.57
C PRO A 198 -19.03 2.32 11.82
N HIS A 199 -18.95 1.19 11.13
CA HIS A 199 -17.76 0.36 11.26
C HIS A 199 -16.54 1.10 10.67
N CYS A 200 -15.44 1.15 11.43
CA CYS A 200 -14.11 1.53 10.98
C CYS A 200 -13.57 0.47 10.00
N ASN A 201 -14.22 0.37 8.84
CA ASN A 201 -14.01 -0.73 7.92
C ASN A 201 -13.03 -0.31 6.82
N GLN A 202 -11.74 -0.41 7.13
CA GLN A 202 -10.67 -0.29 6.14
C GLN A 202 -10.53 -1.54 5.24
N ARG A 203 -11.25 -2.65 5.51
CA ARG A 203 -11.23 -3.86 4.67
C ARG A 203 -12.01 -3.72 3.35
N LYS A 204 -12.46 -2.52 2.99
CA LYS A 204 -13.23 -2.32 1.77
C LYS A 204 -12.33 -2.48 0.55
N SER A 205 -12.48 -3.64 -0.09
CA SER A 205 -12.24 -3.80 -1.51
C SER A 205 -12.92 -2.66 -2.27
N ILE A 206 -12.14 -1.68 -2.75
CA ILE A 206 -12.71 -0.62 -3.59
C ILE A 206 -13.03 -1.25 -4.94
N TYR A 207 -14.30 -1.59 -5.16
CA TYR A 207 -14.81 -2.03 -6.45
C TYR A 207 -15.04 -0.81 -7.33
N VAL A 208 -14.04 -0.43 -8.11
CA VAL A 208 -14.23 0.57 -9.16
C VAL A 208 -14.84 -0.15 -10.36
N THR A 209 -16.17 -0.13 -10.45
CA THR A 209 -16.88 -0.61 -11.63
C THR A 209 -17.24 0.54 -12.55
N LYS A 210 -16.98 0.40 -13.86
CA LYS A 210 -17.52 1.32 -14.87
C LYS A 210 -19.06 1.26 -14.78
N ARG A 211 -19.74 2.34 -14.37
CA ARG A 211 -21.17 2.49 -14.69
C ARG A 211 -21.25 2.76 -16.20
N SER A 212 -22.06 1.96 -16.88
CA SER A 212 -22.35 2.03 -18.31
C SER A 212 -22.73 3.43 -18.73
#